data_AF-A0A838VXH0-F1
#
_entry.id   AF-A0A838VXH0-F1
#
_cell.length_a   1.000
_cell.length_b   1.000
_cell.length_c   1.000
_cell.angle_alpha   90.00
_cell.angle_beta   90.00
_cell.angle_gamma   90.00
#
_symmetry.space_group_name_H-M   'P 1'
#
loop_
_entity.id
_entity.type
_entity.pdbx_description
1 polymer ?
#
loop_
_entity_poly.entity_id
_entity_poly.type
_entity_poly.pdbx_seq_one_letter_code
_entity_poly.pdbx_strand_id
1 'polypeptide(L)'
;NTSFPTLLVHLFFGAGLLEELLKALPVFAAYFLGRLLKSPLRERIGVWEPLDGILLGAASALGFTLLETFGQYVPQAINSVGQQAGSGAGVLVGLQLLIPRILGSVSGHMAYSGYFGYFIGLSIIRPRQRWQILAIGYLTAAILHTLWDAAAGLSIWLLVIVGVLSYVFLMAAILKARTLSPTRSQNFATRLE
;
A
#
# COMPACT_ATOMS: atom_id res chain seq x y z
N ASN A 1 6.57 25.63 14.76
CA ASN A 1 7.68 24.68 14.57
C ASN A 1 7.45 23.42 15.37
N THR A 2 7.06 22.32 14.72
CA THR A 2 7.00 20.98 15.31
C THR A 2 8.39 20.35 15.28
N SER A 3 8.78 19.65 16.35
CA SER A 3 10.05 18.91 16.37
C SER A 3 9.99 17.69 15.44
N PHE A 4 11.12 17.22 14.93
CA PHE A 4 11.15 16.02 14.08
C PHE A 4 10.58 14.76 14.76
N PRO A 5 10.84 14.48 16.05
CA PRO A 5 10.16 13.39 16.76
C PRO A 5 8.64 13.54 16.79
N THR A 6 8.13 14.76 17.00
CA THR A 6 6.68 15.03 16.97
C THR A 6 6.10 14.79 15.59
N LEU A 7 6.82 15.20 14.53
CA LEU A 7 6.43 14.93 13.15
C LEU A 7 6.33 13.42 12.88
N LEU A 8 7.31 12.63 13.31
CA LEU A 8 7.28 11.17 13.14
C LEU A 8 6.08 10.53 13.84
N VAL A 9 5.71 10.99 15.03
CA VAL A 9 4.51 10.50 15.72
C VAL A 9 3.26 10.83 14.91
N HIS A 10 3.13 12.06 14.40
CA HIS A 10 1.98 12.44 13.57
C HIS A 10 1.89 11.62 12.28
N LEU A 11 3.01 11.44 11.58
CA LEU A 11 3.07 10.61 10.37
C LEU A 11 2.75 9.15 10.69
N PHE A 12 3.27 8.61 11.79
CA PHE A 12 3.02 7.21 12.17
C PHE A 12 1.55 6.92 12.46
N PHE A 13 0.87 7.76 13.24
CA PHE A 13 -0.53 7.53 13.57
C PHE A 13 -1.49 7.97 12.45
N GLY A 14 -1.23 9.13 11.84
CA GLY A 14 -2.12 9.75 10.86
C GLY A 14 -2.02 9.13 9.47
N ALA A 15 -0.79 8.93 8.97
CA ALA A 15 -0.57 8.34 7.66
C ALA A 15 -0.31 6.83 7.76
N GLY A 16 0.75 6.44 8.48
CA GLY A 16 1.22 5.06 8.59
C GLY A 16 0.15 4.08 9.08
N LEU A 17 -0.39 4.28 10.28
CA LEU A 17 -1.36 3.36 10.86
C LEU A 17 -2.74 3.51 10.22
N LEU A 18 -3.31 4.72 10.21
CA LEU A 18 -4.68 4.92 9.78
C LEU A 18 -4.88 4.58 8.30
N GLU A 19 -4.01 5.05 7.41
CA GLU A 19 -4.20 4.79 5.99
C GLU A 19 -3.95 3.33 5.62
N GLU A 20 -2.96 2.66 6.22
CA GLU A 20 -2.74 1.23 5.96
C GLU A 20 -3.92 0.39 6.46
N LEU A 21 -4.57 0.80 7.54
CA LEU A 21 -5.81 0.15 7.98
C LEU A 21 -6.95 0.39 6.98
N LEU A 22 -7.13 1.62 6.50
CA LEU A 22 -8.16 1.97 5.51
C LEU A 22 -7.94 1.22 4.18
N LYS A 23 -6.70 1.18 3.69
CA LYS A 23 -6.30 0.44 2.48
C LYS A 23 -6.44 -1.06 2.65
N ALA A 24 -6.38 -1.60 3.87
CA ALA A 24 -6.63 -3.02 4.10
C ALA A 24 -8.12 -3.40 4.09
N LEU A 25 -9.05 -2.42 4.22
CA LEU A 25 -10.49 -2.71 4.29
C LEU A 25 -11.01 -3.48 3.07
N PRO A 26 -10.66 -3.14 1.81
CA PRO A 26 -11.08 -3.93 0.64
C PRO A 26 -10.57 -5.38 0.67
N VAL A 27 -9.37 -5.62 1.23
CA VAL A 27 -8.81 -6.97 1.36
C VAL A 27 -9.62 -7.79 2.38
N PHE A 28 -9.93 -7.20 3.53
CA PHE A 28 -10.79 -7.85 4.53
C PHE A 28 -12.22 -8.05 4.02
N ALA A 29 -12.77 -7.08 3.30
CA ALA A 29 -14.09 -7.19 2.68
C ALA A 29 -14.12 -8.36 1.68
N ALA A 30 -13.12 -8.47 0.81
CA ALA A 30 -12.97 -9.60 -0.11
C ALA A 30 -12.90 -10.95 0.63
N TYR A 31 -12.12 -11.03 1.70
CA TYR A 31 -12.05 -12.22 2.57
C TYR A 31 -13.43 -12.59 3.16
N PHE A 32 -14.14 -11.64 3.76
CA PHE A 32 -15.45 -11.90 4.36
C PHE A 32 -16.51 -12.26 3.33
N LEU A 33 -16.55 -11.56 2.19
CA LEU A 33 -17.44 -11.87 1.08
C LEU A 33 -17.17 -13.26 0.51
N GLY A 34 -15.90 -13.63 0.32
CA GLY A 34 -15.51 -14.96 -0.16
C GLY A 34 -16.05 -16.08 0.74
N ARG A 35 -16.12 -15.88 2.06
CA ARG A 35 -16.69 -16.86 2.99
C ARG A 35 -18.21 -17.03 2.88
N LEU A 36 -18.92 -16.02 2.38
CA LEU A 36 -20.38 -16.05 2.23
C LEU A 36 -20.81 -16.65 0.87
N LEU A 37 -19.89 -16.69 -0.09
CA LEU A 37 -20.15 -17.15 -1.44
C LEU A 37 -19.95 -18.66 -1.59
N LYS A 38 -20.66 -19.25 -2.57
CA LYS A 38 -20.44 -20.63 -3.01
C LYS A 38 -19.38 -20.69 -4.10
N SER A 39 -18.76 -21.85 -4.29
CA SER A 39 -17.87 -22.09 -5.42
C SER A 39 -18.65 -21.97 -6.74
N PRO A 40 -18.09 -21.36 -7.82
CA PRO A 40 -16.70 -20.91 -7.97
C PRO A 40 -16.42 -19.45 -7.57
N LEU A 41 -17.44 -18.70 -7.12
CA LEU A 41 -17.30 -17.26 -6.81
C LEU A 41 -16.46 -17.03 -5.56
N ARG A 42 -16.57 -17.95 -4.60
CA ARG A 42 -15.73 -18.01 -3.40
C ARG A 42 -14.25 -17.88 -3.72
N GLU A 43 -13.75 -18.68 -4.66
CA GLU A 43 -12.34 -18.75 -5.05
C GLU A 43 -11.91 -17.55 -5.90
N ARG A 44 -12.84 -16.93 -6.64
CA ARG A 44 -12.56 -15.79 -7.51
C ARG A 44 -12.50 -14.44 -6.79
N ILE A 45 -13.24 -14.30 -5.69
CA ILE A 45 -13.41 -13.03 -4.97
C ILE A 45 -12.68 -13.06 -3.62
N GLY A 46 -12.65 -14.22 -2.96
CA GLY A 46 -12.08 -14.35 -1.62
C GLY A 46 -10.57 -14.23 -1.58
N VAL A 47 -10.05 -14.00 -0.37
CA VAL A 47 -8.63 -14.12 -0.05
C VAL A 47 -8.40 -15.49 0.56
N TRP A 48 -7.58 -16.33 -0.08
CA TRP A 48 -7.30 -17.70 0.35
C TRP A 48 -5.82 -17.90 0.69
N GLU A 49 -4.96 -17.13 0.05
CA GLU A 49 -3.51 -17.23 0.22
C GLU A 49 -2.83 -15.86 0.24
N PRO A 50 -1.54 -15.80 0.64
CA PRO A 50 -0.79 -14.56 0.65
C PRO A 50 -0.68 -13.85 -0.71
N LEU A 51 -0.72 -14.57 -1.83
CA LEU A 51 -0.70 -13.94 -3.16
C LEU A 51 -1.97 -13.14 -3.44
N ASP A 52 -3.15 -13.66 -3.10
CA ASP A 52 -4.42 -12.92 -3.20
C ASP A 52 -4.37 -11.64 -2.37
N GLY A 53 -3.84 -11.77 -1.15
CA GLY A 53 -3.67 -10.65 -0.24
C GLY A 53 -2.74 -9.57 -0.79
N ILE A 54 -1.59 -9.97 -1.35
CA ILE A 54 -0.65 -9.03 -2.00
C ILE A 54 -1.34 -8.29 -3.16
N LEU A 55 -2.02 -9.02 -4.05
CA LEU A 55 -2.67 -8.45 -5.22
C LEU A 55 -3.74 -7.45 -4.82
N LEU A 56 -4.64 -7.82 -3.91
CA LEU A 56 -5.73 -6.96 -3.45
C LEU A 56 -5.22 -5.80 -2.60
N GLY A 57 -4.19 -6.02 -1.78
CA GLY A 57 -3.54 -4.96 -1.00
C GLY A 57 -2.92 -3.88 -1.89
N ALA A 58 -2.17 -4.30 -2.91
CA ALA A 58 -1.58 -3.37 -3.88
C ALA A 58 -2.66 -2.64 -4.72
N ALA A 59 -3.69 -3.36 -5.18
CA ALA A 59 -4.79 -2.76 -5.95
C ALA A 59 -5.60 -1.75 -5.12
N SER A 60 -5.87 -2.07 -3.84
CA SER A 60 -6.52 -1.16 -2.90
C SER A 60 -5.70 0.11 -2.68
N ALA A 61 -4.39 -0.05 -2.49
CA ALA A 61 -3.48 1.07 -2.31
C ALA A 61 -3.37 1.98 -3.54
N LEU A 62 -3.36 1.40 -4.74
CA LEU A 62 -3.45 2.15 -6.00
C LEU A 62 -4.74 2.98 -6.03
N GLY A 63 -5.89 2.37 -5.75
CA GLY A 63 -7.18 3.06 -5.71
C GLY A 63 -7.21 4.20 -4.67
N PHE A 64 -6.73 3.93 -3.46
CA PHE A 64 -6.61 4.93 -2.40
C PHE A 64 -5.75 6.12 -2.86
N THR A 65 -4.57 5.84 -3.41
CA THR A 65 -3.62 6.87 -3.85
C THR A 65 -4.21 7.72 -4.99
N LEU A 66 -4.97 7.12 -5.91
CA LEU A 66 -5.65 7.87 -6.96
C LEU A 66 -6.73 8.79 -6.38
N LEU A 67 -7.57 8.28 -5.47
CA LEU A 67 -8.60 9.09 -4.80
C LEU A 67 -7.99 10.25 -4.01
N GLU A 68 -6.91 9.99 -3.28
CA GLU A 68 -6.18 11.01 -2.54
C GLU A 68 -5.53 12.04 -3.48
N THR A 69 -4.92 11.59 -4.59
CA THR A 69 -4.29 12.49 -5.58
C THR A 69 -5.30 13.46 -6.15
N PHE A 70 -6.42 12.94 -6.66
CA PHE A 70 -7.42 13.75 -7.37
C PHE A 70 -8.36 14.49 -6.42
N GLY A 71 -8.66 13.94 -5.25
CA GLY A 71 -9.57 14.53 -4.28
C GLY A 71 -8.92 15.58 -3.38
N GLN A 72 -7.61 15.43 -3.10
CA GLN A 72 -6.91 16.27 -2.13
C GLN A 72 -5.73 17.02 -2.76
N TYR A 73 -4.73 16.30 -3.27
CA TYR A 73 -3.45 16.92 -3.64
C TYR A 73 -3.55 17.85 -4.84
N VAL A 74 -4.20 17.42 -5.93
CA VAL A 74 -4.36 18.25 -7.14
C VAL A 74 -5.21 19.50 -6.85
N PRO A 75 -6.40 19.41 -6.22
CA PRO A 75 -7.17 20.60 -5.87
C PRO A 75 -6.42 21.56 -4.94
N GLN A 76 -5.68 21.04 -3.95
CA GLN A 76 -4.89 21.88 -3.04
C GLN A 76 -3.76 22.62 -3.78
N ALA A 77 -3.06 21.96 -4.71
CA ALA A 77 -2.04 22.60 -5.53
C ALA A 77 -2.62 23.69 -6.44
N ILE A 78 -3.76 23.40 -7.09
CA ILE A 78 -4.46 24.38 -7.94
C ILE A 78 -4.88 25.60 -7.14
N ASN A 79 -5.47 25.41 -5.96
CA ASN A 79 -5.96 26.51 -5.14
C ASN A 79 -4.81 27.33 -4.54
N SER A 80 -3.78 26.68 -3.99
CA SER A 80 -2.66 27.38 -3.34
C SER A 80 -1.85 28.22 -4.32
N VAL A 81 -1.51 27.67 -5.50
CA VAL A 81 -0.77 28.41 -6.54
C VAL A 81 -1.71 29.36 -7.28
N GLY A 82 -2.96 28.97 -7.53
CA GLY A 82 -3.94 29.79 -8.23
C GLY A 82 -4.24 31.11 -7.52
N GLN A 83 -4.28 31.09 -6.18
CA GLN A 83 -4.45 32.31 -5.36
C GLN A 83 -3.24 33.25 -5.42
N GLN A 84 -2.04 32.73 -5.69
CA GLN A 84 -0.79 33.49 -5.66
C GLN A 84 -0.33 33.96 -7.04
N ALA A 85 -0.53 33.12 -8.07
CA ALA A 85 0.05 33.27 -9.40
C ALA A 85 -0.99 33.17 -10.54
N GLY A 86 -2.28 33.12 -10.22
CA GLY A 86 -3.37 33.05 -11.18
C GLY A 86 -3.79 31.62 -11.55
N SER A 87 -5.04 31.49 -12.02
CA SER A 87 -5.68 30.18 -12.27
C SER A 87 -4.91 29.28 -13.24
N GLY A 88 -4.35 29.84 -14.31
CA GLY A 88 -3.55 29.10 -15.29
C GLY A 88 -2.30 28.44 -14.68
N ALA A 89 -1.59 29.16 -13.81
CA ALA A 89 -0.44 28.62 -13.09
C ALA A 89 -0.84 27.52 -12.10
N GLY A 90 -1.97 27.71 -11.40
CA GLY A 90 -2.54 26.69 -10.51
C GLY A 90 -2.82 25.37 -11.23
N VAL A 91 -3.51 25.42 -12.38
CA VAL A 91 -3.80 24.23 -13.19
C VAL A 91 -2.52 23.56 -13.66
N LEU A 92 -1.53 24.32 -14.14
CA LEU A 92 -0.26 23.77 -14.60
C LEU A 92 0.47 22.99 -13.50
N VAL A 93 0.57 23.55 -12.28
CA VAL A 93 1.22 22.87 -11.15
C VAL A 93 0.41 21.64 -10.71
N GLY A 94 -0.92 21.73 -10.69
CA GLY A 94 -1.78 20.59 -10.39
C GLY A 94 -1.56 19.41 -11.35
N LEU A 95 -1.41 19.68 -12.66
CA LEU A 95 -1.09 18.66 -13.66
C LEU A 95 0.32 18.12 -13.50
N GLN A 96 1.32 18.98 -13.25
CA GLN A 96 2.70 18.54 -13.02
C GLN A 96 2.83 17.64 -11.79
N LEU A 97 2.03 17.88 -10.74
CA LEU A 97 2.01 17.08 -9.51
C LEU A 97 1.58 15.62 -9.75
N LEU A 98 0.84 15.34 -10.82
CA LEU A 98 0.45 13.97 -11.18
C LEU A 98 1.67 13.08 -11.47
N ILE A 99 2.73 13.62 -12.05
CA ILE A 99 3.93 12.85 -12.42
C ILE A 99 4.60 12.25 -11.16
N PRO A 100 5.04 13.04 -10.16
CA PRO A 100 5.65 12.48 -8.96
C PRO A 100 4.67 11.67 -8.11
N ARG A 101 3.36 11.99 -8.13
CA ARG A 101 2.34 11.19 -7.43
C ARG A 101 2.17 9.80 -8.02
N ILE A 102 2.06 9.69 -9.35
CA ILE A 102 1.87 8.41 -10.04
C ILE A 102 3.16 7.57 -10.02
N LEU A 103 4.33 8.17 -10.21
CA LEU A 103 5.58 7.41 -10.23
C LEU A 103 6.10 7.10 -8.82
N GLY A 104 6.06 8.08 -7.92
CA GLY A 104 6.59 7.95 -6.56
C GLY A 104 5.54 7.43 -5.58
N SER A 105 4.49 8.22 -5.32
CA SER A 105 3.51 7.90 -4.25
C SER A 105 2.85 6.54 -4.48
N VAL A 106 2.32 6.29 -5.68
CA VAL A 106 1.64 5.02 -6.00
C VAL A 106 2.57 3.83 -5.80
N SER A 107 3.82 3.90 -6.26
CA SER A 107 4.76 2.79 -6.12
C SER A 107 5.09 2.50 -4.65
N GLY A 108 5.28 3.53 -3.84
CA GLY A 108 5.41 3.41 -2.38
C GLY A 108 4.19 2.74 -1.74
N HIS A 109 2.98 3.28 -1.99
CA HIS A 109 1.74 2.74 -1.45
C HIS A 109 1.50 1.28 -1.81
N MET A 110 1.73 0.90 -3.08
CA MET A 110 1.62 -0.49 -3.51
C MET A 110 2.61 -1.41 -2.80
N ALA A 111 3.82 -0.92 -2.48
CA ALA A 111 4.86 -1.71 -1.82
C ALA A 111 4.47 -2.13 -0.40
N TYR A 112 4.22 -1.18 0.50
CA TYR A 112 3.92 -1.51 1.90
C TYR A 112 2.50 -2.04 2.11
N SER A 113 1.51 -1.62 1.31
CA SER A 113 0.15 -2.20 1.42
C SER A 113 0.06 -3.58 0.77
N GLY A 114 0.78 -3.84 -0.33
CA GLY A 114 0.93 -5.18 -0.88
C GLY A 114 1.65 -6.11 0.09
N TYR A 115 2.69 -5.61 0.77
CA TYR A 115 3.36 -6.31 1.85
C TYR A 115 2.43 -6.60 3.03
N PHE A 116 1.60 -5.65 3.46
CA PHE A 116 0.60 -5.93 4.49
C PHE A 116 -0.43 -6.96 4.02
N GLY A 117 -0.85 -6.89 2.75
CA GLY A 117 -1.69 -7.88 2.08
C GLY A 117 -1.16 -9.31 2.20
N TYR A 118 0.17 -9.51 2.07
CA TYR A 118 0.80 -10.80 2.34
C TYR A 118 0.51 -11.32 3.75
N PHE A 119 0.64 -10.48 4.79
CA PHE A 119 0.36 -10.88 6.17
C PHE A 119 -1.12 -11.16 6.39
N ILE A 120 -2.02 -10.42 5.74
CA ILE A 120 -3.46 -10.72 5.77
C ILE A 120 -3.71 -12.12 5.21
N GLY A 121 -3.22 -12.44 4.01
CA GLY A 121 -3.37 -13.77 3.42
C GLY A 121 -2.66 -14.88 4.23
N LEU A 122 -1.50 -14.60 4.80
CA LEU A 122 -0.79 -15.54 5.67
C LEU A 122 -1.55 -15.85 6.96
N SER A 123 -2.23 -14.86 7.53
CA SER A 123 -3.05 -15.02 8.73
C SER A 123 -4.21 -15.99 8.54
N ILE A 124 -4.68 -16.13 7.30
CA ILE A 124 -5.74 -17.06 6.90
C ILE A 124 -5.22 -18.50 6.89
N ILE A 125 -4.02 -18.73 6.34
CA ILE A 125 -3.37 -20.04 6.34
C ILE A 125 -2.90 -20.47 7.74
N ARG A 126 -2.57 -19.50 8.61
CA ARG A 126 -2.03 -19.74 9.96
C ARG A 126 -2.98 -19.23 11.06
N PRO A 127 -4.20 -19.79 11.22
CA PRO A 127 -5.24 -19.23 12.08
C PRO A 127 -4.86 -19.16 13.56
N ARG A 128 -4.01 -20.08 14.05
CA ARG A 128 -3.52 -20.07 15.44
C ARG A 128 -2.68 -18.85 15.80
N GLN A 129 -2.00 -18.25 14.82
CA GLN A 129 -1.10 -17.10 15.02
C GLN A 129 -1.60 -15.84 14.32
N ARG A 130 -2.86 -15.84 13.83
CA ARG A 130 -3.40 -14.78 12.95
C ARG A 130 -3.20 -13.37 13.49
N TRP A 131 -3.42 -13.16 14.78
CA TRP A 131 -3.34 -11.83 15.39
C TRP A 131 -1.90 -11.32 15.49
N GLN A 132 -0.95 -12.22 15.79
CA GLN A 132 0.47 -11.88 15.79
C GLN A 132 0.96 -11.54 14.38
N ILE A 133 0.55 -12.35 13.38
CA ILE A 133 0.88 -12.12 11.97
C ILE A 133 0.32 -10.78 11.50
N LEU A 134 -0.96 -10.50 11.77
CA LEU A 134 -1.59 -9.23 11.41
C LEU A 134 -0.91 -8.05 12.10
N ALA A 135 -0.60 -8.14 13.40
CA ALA A 135 0.07 -7.07 14.13
C ALA A 135 1.48 -6.79 13.57
N ILE A 136 2.26 -7.83 13.28
CA ILE A 136 3.60 -7.67 12.69
C ILE A 136 3.49 -7.00 11.33
N GLY A 137 2.65 -7.52 10.43
CA GLY A 137 2.48 -6.97 9.08
C GLY A 137 1.98 -5.53 9.09
N TYR A 138 1.01 -5.23 9.94
CA TYR A 138 0.43 -3.90 10.05
C TYR A 138 1.44 -2.87 10.57
N LEU A 139 2.12 -3.17 11.69
CA LEU A 139 3.08 -2.26 12.29
C LEU A 139 4.29 -2.02 11.37
N THR A 140 4.79 -3.08 10.72
CA THR A 140 5.93 -2.95 9.80
C THR A 140 5.57 -2.18 8.53
N ALA A 141 4.38 -2.40 7.95
CA ALA A 141 3.89 -1.60 6.83
C ALA A 141 3.70 -0.13 7.21
N ALA A 142 3.09 0.14 8.37
CA ALA A 142 2.92 1.49 8.89
C ALA A 142 4.27 2.21 9.11
N ILE A 143 5.29 1.49 9.61
CA ILE A 143 6.64 2.04 9.74
C ILE A 143 7.24 2.38 8.37
N LEU A 144 7.17 1.47 7.39
CA LEU A 144 7.69 1.72 6.04
C LEU A 144 7.02 2.94 5.39
N HIS A 145 5.71 3.06 5.54
CA HIS A 145 4.94 4.20 5.07
C HIS A 145 5.36 5.50 5.78
N THR A 146 5.49 5.48 7.10
CA THR A 146 5.96 6.64 7.88
C THR A 146 7.35 7.08 7.46
N LEU A 147 8.26 6.12 7.24
CA LEU A 147 9.62 6.41 6.76
C LEU A 147 9.60 7.04 5.37
N TRP A 148 8.68 6.61 4.50
CA TRP A 148 8.51 7.17 3.17
C TRP A 148 8.10 8.64 3.25
N ASP A 149 7.07 8.96 4.04
CA ASP A 149 6.58 10.33 4.19
C ASP A 149 7.62 11.25 4.83
N ALA A 150 8.30 10.76 5.87
CA ALA A 150 9.39 11.49 6.50
C ALA A 150 10.54 11.74 5.52
N ALA A 151 10.92 10.74 4.72
CA ALA A 151 11.98 10.88 3.73
C ALA A 151 11.61 11.84 2.60
N ALA A 152 10.36 11.84 2.14
CA ALA A 152 9.87 12.75 1.11
C ALA A 152 9.99 14.23 1.53
N GLY A 153 9.83 14.52 2.83
CA GLY A 153 10.03 15.86 3.39
C GLY A 153 11.49 16.25 3.66
N LEU A 154 12.43 15.30 3.62
CA LEU A 154 13.82 15.51 3.98
C LEU A 154 14.78 15.49 2.78
N SER A 155 14.71 14.47 1.93
CA SER A 155 15.67 14.29 0.83
C SER A 155 15.18 13.26 -0.18
N ILE A 156 15.34 13.58 -1.46
CA ILE A 156 15.08 12.64 -2.57
C ILE A 156 15.93 11.37 -2.47
N TRP A 157 17.16 11.46 -1.94
CA TRP A 157 18.05 10.30 -1.79
C TRP A 157 17.56 9.36 -0.69
N LEU A 158 17.09 9.92 0.44
CA LEU A 158 16.47 9.14 1.49
C LEU A 158 15.18 8.48 0.98
N LEU A 159 14.38 9.20 0.19
CA LEU A 159 13.16 8.66 -0.40
C LEU A 159 13.45 7.45 -1.29
N VAL A 160 14.48 7.53 -2.15
CA VAL A 160 14.93 6.40 -2.98
C VAL A 160 15.34 5.21 -2.11
N ILE A 161 16.12 5.43 -1.04
CA ILE A 161 16.56 4.37 -0.13
C ILE A 161 15.36 3.68 0.52
N VAL A 162 14.41 4.46 1.07
CA VAL A 162 13.22 3.90 1.71
C VAL A 162 12.32 3.19 0.69
N GLY A 163 12.23 3.70 -0.54
CA GLY A 163 11.52 3.04 -1.63
C GLY A 163 12.10 1.69 -1.99
N VAL A 164 13.42 1.61 -2.19
CA VAL A 164 14.12 0.34 -2.44
C VAL A 164 13.89 -0.63 -1.28
N LEU A 165 14.03 -0.18 -0.03
CA LEU A 165 13.78 -1.00 1.15
C LEU A 165 12.35 -1.57 1.16
N SER A 166 11.35 -0.73 0.86
CA SER A 166 9.94 -1.15 0.82
C SER A 166 9.70 -2.21 -0.26
N TYR A 167 10.33 -2.05 -1.43
CA TYR A 167 10.24 -3.05 -2.51
C TYR A 167 11.00 -4.34 -2.20
N VAL A 168 12.10 -4.30 -1.44
CA VAL A 168 12.77 -5.51 -0.93
C VAL A 168 11.83 -6.28 -0.02
N PHE A 169 11.12 -5.60 0.89
CA PHE A 169 10.11 -6.23 1.74
C PHE A 169 8.97 -6.86 0.93
N LEU A 170 8.41 -6.12 -0.04
CA LEU A 170 7.37 -6.64 -0.93
C LEU A 170 7.88 -7.84 -1.75
N MET A 171 9.09 -7.75 -2.33
CA MET A 171 9.67 -8.83 -3.13
C MET A 171 9.88 -10.09 -2.28
N ALA A 172 10.42 -9.95 -1.07
CA ALA A 172 10.57 -11.06 -0.14
C ALA A 172 9.21 -11.70 0.20
N ALA A 173 8.18 -10.89 0.41
CA ALA A 173 6.82 -11.36 0.64
C ALA A 173 6.25 -12.11 -0.58
N ILE A 174 6.41 -11.59 -1.80
CA ILE A 174 5.99 -12.27 -3.05
C ILE A 174 6.70 -13.61 -3.20
N LEU A 175 8.03 -13.64 -3.06
CA LEU A 175 8.80 -14.88 -3.20
C LEU A 175 8.37 -15.90 -2.15
N LYS A 176 8.14 -15.47 -0.90
CA LYS A 176 7.66 -16.35 0.15
C LYS A 176 6.23 -16.84 -0.12
N ALA A 177 5.32 -15.96 -0.54
CA ALA A 177 3.95 -16.28 -0.89
C ALA A 177 3.87 -17.38 -1.96
N ARG A 178 4.71 -17.28 -3.00
CA ARG A 178 4.80 -18.29 -4.06
C ARG A 178 5.18 -19.68 -3.56
N THR A 179 6.03 -19.78 -2.54
CA THR A 179 6.39 -21.08 -1.93
C THR A 179 5.27 -21.68 -1.09
N LEU A 180 4.33 -20.85 -0.62
CA LEU A 180 3.21 -21.24 0.23
C LEU A 180 1.93 -21.53 -0.56
N SER A 181 1.87 -21.16 -1.84
CA SER A 181 0.67 -21.25 -2.65
C SER A 181 0.25 -22.71 -2.93
N PRO A 182 -1.00 -23.12 -2.63
CA PRO A 182 -1.49 -24.48 -2.88
C PRO A 182 -1.57 -24.83 -4.37
N THR A 183 -1.70 -23.84 -5.25
CA THR A 183 -1.79 -24.02 -6.72
C THR A 183 -0.43 -23.84 -7.39
N ARG A 184 0.68 -23.87 -6.65
CA ARG A 184 2.04 -23.71 -7.18
C ARG A 184 2.32 -24.60 -8.40
N SER A 185 1.92 -25.87 -8.39
CA SER A 185 2.13 -26.79 -9.53
C SER A 185 1.38 -26.40 -10.81
N GLN A 186 0.36 -25.55 -10.69
CA GLN A 186 -0.44 -25.02 -11.79
C GLN A 186 0.04 -23.64 -12.26
N ASN A 187 0.97 -23.01 -11.53
CA ASN A 187 1.43 -21.66 -11.81
C ASN A 187 2.53 -21.67 -12.90
N PHE A 188 2.26 -21.00 -14.01
CA PHE A 188 3.17 -20.95 -15.17
C PHE A 188 4.54 -20.38 -14.80
N ALA A 189 4.61 -19.41 -13.88
CA ALA A 189 5.85 -18.77 -13.46
C ALA A 189 6.78 -19.68 -12.62
N THR A 190 6.31 -20.87 -12.21
CA THR A 190 7.10 -21.88 -11.50
C THR A 190 7.44 -23.11 -12.35
N ARG A 191 6.95 -23.16 -13.59
CA ARG A 191 7.40 -24.13 -14.60
C ARG A 191 8.57 -23.50 -15.33
N LEU A 192 9.77 -23.70 -14.80
CA LEU A 192 10.98 -23.52 -15.59
C LEU A 192 11.11 -24.79 -16.43
N GLU A 193 10.66 -24.73 -17.67
CA GLU A 193 11.09 -25.67 -18.71
C GLU A 193 12.51 -25.28 -19.18
#